data_AF-R1CQ77-F1
#
_entry.id   AF-R1CQ77-F1
#
_cell.length_a   1.000
_cell.length_b   1.000
_cell.length_c   1.000
_cell.angle_alpha   90.00
_cell.angle_beta   90.00
_cell.angle_gamma   90.00
#
_symmetry.space_group_name_H-M   'P 1'
#
loop_
_entity.id
_entity.type
_entity.pdbx_description
1 polymer ?
#
loop_
_entity_poly.entity_id
_entity_poly.type
_entity_poly.pdbx_seq_one_letter_code
_entity_poly.pdbx_strand_id
1 'polypeptide(L)' 'MMYPDYSQNNSDITEIVDTDKEEIADKIIELAKKSNIPLQDNTSLISNLIEMDLGENIPPQLYSVIAEILLMLDDIETNL' A
#
# COMPACT_ATOMS: atom_id res chain seq x y z
N MET A 1 -32.33 25.65 -19.89
CA MET A 1 -30.98 25.14 -20.22
C MET A 1 -30.62 24.16 -19.11
N MET A 2 -30.61 22.87 -19.45
CA MET A 2 -30.39 21.77 -18.51
C MET A 2 -28.91 21.41 -18.56
N TYR A 3 -28.24 21.40 -17.41
CA TYR A 3 -26.86 20.94 -17.30
C TYR A 3 -26.83 19.42 -17.57
N PRO A 4 -25.83 18.89 -18.29
CA PRO A 4 -25.72 17.45 -18.49
C PRO A 4 -25.38 16.76 -17.16
N ASP A 5 -26.11 15.68 -16.88
CA ASP A 5 -25.95 14.80 -15.75
C ASP A 5 -24.70 13.92 -15.97
N TYR A 6 -23.65 14.15 -15.18
CA TYR A 6 -22.47 13.29 -15.12
C TYR A 6 -22.69 12.22 -14.04
N SER A 7 -23.63 11.33 -14.27
CA SER A 7 -23.73 10.06 -13.55
C SER A 7 -23.57 8.92 -14.54
N GLN A 8 -22.74 7.95 -14.15
CA GLN A 8 -22.47 6.66 -14.79
C GLN A 8 -21.42 6.65 -15.89
N ASN A 9 -20.18 6.42 -15.49
CA ASN A 9 -19.31 5.44 -16.16
C ASN A 9 -18.60 4.63 -15.08
N ASN A 10 -19.37 3.80 -14.38
CA ASN A 10 -18.85 2.60 -13.70
C ASN A 10 -18.62 1.53 -14.77
N SER A 11 -17.66 1.78 -15.64
CA SER A 11 -17.26 0.84 -16.69
C SER A 11 -15.78 1.05 -16.90
N ASP A 12 -15.03 -0.01 -16.60
CA ASP A 12 -13.59 -0.17 -16.83
C ASP A 12 -12.65 0.23 -15.67
N ILE A 13 -13.04 -0.05 -14.42
CA ILE A 13 -12.07 -0.81 -13.62
C ILE A 13 -12.13 -2.24 -14.15
N THR A 14 -11.46 -2.46 -15.28
CA THR A 14 -10.99 -3.80 -15.58
C THR A 14 -10.04 -4.08 -14.43
N GLU A 15 -10.52 -4.82 -13.44
CA GLU A 15 -9.71 -5.54 -12.49
C GLU A 15 -8.80 -6.44 -13.34
N ILE A 16 -7.73 -5.85 -13.87
CA ILE A 16 -6.54 -6.58 -14.26
C ILE A 16 -5.95 -6.97 -12.91
N VAL A 17 -6.61 -7.91 -12.27
CA VAL A 17 -6.05 -8.73 -11.22
C VAL A 17 -4.99 -9.52 -11.95
N ASP A 18 -3.82 -8.89 -12.03
CA ASP A 18 -2.61 -9.41 -12.60
C ASP A 18 -2.27 -10.61 -11.73
N THR A 19 -2.71 -11.81 -12.11
CA THR A 19 -2.62 -13.04 -11.30
C THR A 19 -1.19 -13.30 -10.79
N ASP A 20 -0.20 -12.79 -11.53
CA ASP A 20 1.21 -12.82 -11.16
C ASP A 20 1.51 -11.99 -9.89
N LYS A 21 0.84 -10.83 -9.71
CA LYS A 21 1.00 -9.98 -8.51
C LYS A 21 0.38 -10.62 -7.28
N GLU A 22 -0.75 -11.31 -7.44
CA GLU A 22 -1.37 -12.06 -6.34
C GLU A 22 -0.45 -13.19 -5.87
N GLU A 23 0.12 -13.97 -6.80
CA GLU A 23 1.04 -15.05 -6.47
C GLU A 23 2.31 -14.54 -5.75
N ILE A 24 2.83 -13.38 -6.15
CA ILE A 24 3.98 -12.74 -5.48
C ILE A 24 3.59 -12.23 -4.10
N ALA A 25 2.43 -11.58 -3.95
CA ALA A 25 1.95 -11.07 -2.68
C ALA A 25 1.78 -12.20 -1.65
N ASP A 26 1.19 -13.32 -2.06
CA ASP A 26 1.02 -14.50 -1.22
C ASP A 26 2.37 -15.07 -0.76
N LYS A 27 3.35 -15.15 -1.66
CA LYS A 27 4.72 -15.59 -1.33
C LYS A 27 5.39 -14.67 -0.32
N ILE A 28 5.24 -13.34 -0.45
CA ILE A 28 5.79 -12.36 0.49
C ILE A 28 5.18 -12.55 1.88
N ILE A 29 3.86 -12.71 1.97
CA ILE A 29 3.14 -12.95 3.22
C ILE A 29 3.60 -14.26 3.86
N GLU A 30 3.73 -15.34 3.08
CA GLU A 30 4.18 -16.64 3.58
C GLU A 30 5.62 -16.58 4.12
N LEU A 31 6.52 -15.91 3.40
CA LEU A 31 7.90 -15.69 3.84
C LEU A 31 7.98 -14.86 5.11
N ALA A 32 7.22 -13.76 5.20
CA ALA A 32 7.17 -12.92 6.39
C ALA A 32 6.73 -13.74 7.63
N LYS A 33 5.69 -14.55 7.50
CA LYS A 33 5.23 -15.47 8.57
C LYS A 33 6.31 -16.47 8.98
N LYS A 34 7.00 -17.10 8.02
CA LYS A 34 8.08 -18.07 8.30
C LYS A 34 9.30 -17.42 8.96
N SER A 35 9.59 -16.18 8.59
CA SER A 35 10.72 -15.40 9.11
C SER A 35 10.36 -14.61 10.37
N ASN A 36 9.14 -14.76 10.89
CA ASN A 36 8.63 -14.03 12.05
C ASN A 36 8.71 -12.50 11.90
N ILE A 37 8.55 -12.02 10.66
CA ILE A 37 8.49 -10.60 10.33
C ILE A 37 7.04 -10.13 10.57
N PRO A 38 6.83 -9.07 11.38
CA PRO A 38 5.50 -8.50 11.60
C PRO A 38 4.85 -8.04 10.30
N LEU A 39 3.56 -8.34 10.15
CA LEU A 39 2.74 -7.89 9.03
C LEU A 39 1.79 -6.80 9.52
N GLN A 40 1.75 -5.67 8.81
CA GLN A 40 0.82 -4.58 9.04
C GLN A 40 -0.18 -4.48 7.90
N ASP A 41 -1.47 -4.48 8.24
CA ASP A 41 -2.57 -4.33 7.29
C ASP A 41 -3.21 -2.95 7.47
N ASN A 42 -2.76 -1.99 6.67
CA ASN A 42 -3.27 -0.62 6.69
C ASN A 42 -3.45 -0.13 5.25
N THR A 43 -4.68 -0.22 4.74
CA THR A 43 -5.01 0.15 3.36
C THR A 43 -4.67 1.60 3.04
N SER A 44 -4.87 2.53 3.98
CA SER A 44 -4.55 3.95 3.79
C SER A 44 -3.04 4.18 3.63
N LEU A 45 -2.23 3.48 4.43
CA LEU A 45 -0.78 3.48 4.32
C LEU A 45 -0.32 2.95 2.95
N ILE A 46 -0.89 1.82 2.52
CA ILE A 46 -0.54 1.17 1.26
C ILE A 46 -0.86 2.08 0.06
N SER A 47 -2.05 2.66 0.00
CA SER A 47 -2.44 3.56 -1.11
C SER A 47 -1.48 4.73 -1.24
N ASN A 48 -1.11 5.34 -0.11
CA ASN A 48 -0.17 6.45 -0.05
C ASN A 48 1.25 6.08 -0.51
N LEU A 49 1.72 4.86 -0.23
CA LEU A 49 3.05 4.39 -0.62
C LEU A 49 3.11 4.00 -2.10
N ILE A 50 2.04 3.45 -2.66
CA ILE A 50 1.97 3.03 -4.08
C ILE A 50 2.00 4.25 -5.00
N GLU A 51 1.41 5.37 -4.59
CA GLU A 51 1.37 6.61 -5.37
C GLU A 51 2.71 7.39 -5.32
N MET A 52 3.68 6.97 -4.51
CA MET A 52 4.94 7.67 -4.34
C MET A 52 6.00 7.19 -5.34
N ASP A 53 6.47 8.09 -6.21
CA ASP A 53 7.58 7.81 -7.11
C ASP A 53 8.92 7.70 -6.34
N LEU A 54 9.69 6.67 -6.68
CA LEU A 54 10.98 6.40 -6.05
C LEU A 54 12.00 7.47 -6.44
N GLY A 55 12.59 8.13 -5.45
CA GLY A 55 13.63 9.15 -5.65
C GLY A 55 13.14 10.61 -5.56
N GLU A 56 11.84 10.83 -5.38
CA GLU A 56 11.30 12.14 -5.04
C GLU A 56 11.34 12.41 -3.52
N ASN A 57 11.21 13.68 -3.14
CA ASN A 57 11.05 14.02 -1.72
C ASN A 57 9.70 13.50 -1.24
N ILE A 58 9.69 12.87 -0.07
CA ILE A 58 8.47 12.36 0.57
C ILE A 58 7.48 13.52 0.74
N PRO A 59 6.24 13.43 0.21
CA PRO A 59 5.23 14.45 0.39
C PRO A 59 4.89 14.67 1.87
N PRO A 60 4.64 15.91 2.34
CA PRO A 60 4.38 16.18 3.76
C PRO A 60 3.22 15.38 4.37
N GLN A 61 2.19 15.07 3.58
CA GLN A 61 1.06 14.25 4.01
C GLN A 61 1.45 12.80 4.35
N LEU A 62 2.62 12.34 3.91
CA LEU A 62 3.13 10.98 4.16
C LEU A 62 4.08 10.92 5.35
N TYR A 63 4.44 12.03 6.00
CA TYR A 63 5.39 12.02 7.11
C TYR A 63 4.90 11.18 8.30
N SER A 64 3.62 11.24 8.63
CA SER A 64 3.05 10.42 9.72
C SER A 64 3.10 8.93 9.38
N VAL A 65 2.81 8.59 8.12
CA VAL A 65 2.89 7.24 7.55
C VAL A 65 4.32 6.69 7.64
N ILE A 66 5.31 7.48 7.24
CA ILE A 66 6.72 7.09 7.32
C ILE A 66 7.17 6.95 8.78
N ALA A 67 6.72 7.83 9.67
CA ALA A 67 7.03 7.72 11.10
C ALA A 67 6.49 6.40 11.69
N GLU A 68 5.29 5.96 11.30
CA GLU A 68 4.72 4.67 11.71
C GLU A 68 5.58 3.48 11.23
N ILE A 69 6.07 3.53 9.99
CA ILE A 69 6.99 2.51 9.46
C ILE A 69 8.32 2.52 10.24
N LEU A 70 8.88 3.69 10.53
CA LEU A 70 10.14 3.80 11.28
C LEU A 70 10.00 3.26 12.70
N LEU A 71 8.86 3.49 13.37
CA LEU A 71 8.58 2.89 14.68
C LEU A 71 8.43 1.37 14.58
N MET A 72 7.77 0.86 13.54
CA MET A 72 7.69 -0.58 13.30
C MET A 72 9.08 -1.21 13.11
N LEU A 73 10.00 -0.52 12.42
CA LEU A 73 11.38 -0.99 12.24
C LEU A 73 12.15 -0.98 13.57
N ASP A 74 11.99 0.07 14.39
CA ASP A 74 12.59 0.17 15.73
C ASP A 74 12.10 -0.96 16.65
N ASP A 75 10.81 -1.29 16.59
CA ASP A 75 10.22 -2.42 17.33
C ASP A 75 10.79 -3.77 16.87
N ILE A 76 11.06 -3.94 15.58
CA ILE A 76 11.70 -5.16 15.05
C ILE A 76 13.16 -5.26 15.52
N GLU A 77 13.90 -4.15 15.49
CA GLU A 77 15.30 -4.12 15.96
C GLU A 77 15.41 -4.35 17.48
N THR A 78 14.45 -3.84 18.25
CA THR A 78 14.43 -3.96 19.73
C THR A 78 13.95 -5.33 20.22
N ASN A 79 13.19 -6.08 19.41
CA ASN A 79 12.72 -7.44 19.73
C ASN A 79 13.63 -8.56 19.19
N LEU A 80 14.83 -8.21 18.70
CA LEU A 80 15.93 -9.13 18.36
C LEU A 80 16.95 -9.24 19.50
#